data_AF-A0A1D1W018-F1
#
_entry.id   AF-A0A1D1W018-F1
#
_cell.length_a   1.000
_cell.length_b   1.000
_cell.length_c   1.000
_cell.angle_alpha   90.00
_cell.angle_beta   90.00
_cell.angle_gamma   90.00
#
_symmetry.space_group_name_H-M   'P 1'
#
loop_
_entity.id
_entity.type
_entity.pdbx_description
1 polymer ?
#
loop_
_entity_poly.entity_id
_entity_poly.type
_entity_poly.pdbx_seq_one_letter_code
_entity_poly.pdbx_strand_id
1 'polypeptide(L)'
;MHNILRERHIVFEDEDSELEQLFVVAPVLPASTATCERGFSIQNVIKTIRRTRLNKRSLDSLRRIVINGPPPGEMDYLNIIVSWIRSGNFPSEWNPPQASAADSEDLEEIDWQQILTRSPDSVHKSNIIRGKSP
;
A
#
# COMPACT_ATOMS: atom_id res chain seq x y z
N MET A 1 12.95 7.90 -23.16
CA MET A 1 14.29 7.36 -23.49
C MET A 1 14.15 5.99 -24.16
N HIS A 2 13.59 5.94 -25.38
CA HIS A 2 13.36 4.67 -26.11
C HIS A 2 14.30 4.46 -27.31
N ASN A 3 15.31 5.32 -27.49
CA ASN A 3 16.03 5.41 -28.78
C ASN A 3 17.54 5.16 -28.74
N ILE A 4 18.13 4.68 -27.63
CA ILE A 4 19.59 4.48 -27.58
C ILE A 4 20.00 3.10 -28.12
N LEU A 5 19.07 2.14 -28.25
CA LEU A 5 19.40 0.78 -28.69
C LEU A 5 19.25 0.55 -30.21
N ARG A 6 18.69 1.50 -30.98
CA ARG A 6 18.51 1.33 -32.44
C ARG A 6 19.76 1.63 -33.27
N GLU A 7 20.78 2.29 -32.72
CA GLU A 7 21.99 2.65 -33.47
C GLU A 7 23.02 1.53 -33.58
N ARG A 8 22.86 0.43 -32.84
CA ARG A 8 23.66 -0.78 -33.03
C ARG A 8 22.81 -1.80 -33.76
N HIS A 9 22.83 -1.70 -35.09
CA HIS A 9 22.22 -2.65 -36.01
C HIS A 9 22.96 -4.00 -35.90
N ILE A 10 22.66 -4.77 -34.86
CA ILE A 10 23.03 -6.18 -34.77
C ILE A 10 21.86 -6.93 -35.40
N VAL A 11 22.07 -7.38 -36.64
CA VAL A 11 21.14 -8.25 -37.34
C VAL A 11 21.46 -9.66 -36.88
N PHE A 12 20.58 -10.26 -36.08
CA PHE A 12 20.62 -11.68 -35.81
C PHE A 12 19.81 -12.37 -36.93
N GLU A 13 20.43 -13.31 -37.63
CA GLU A 13 19.68 -14.20 -38.53
C GLU A 13 18.86 -15.19 -37.70
N ASP A 14 17.76 -15.71 -38.25
CA ASP A 14 16.66 -16.46 -37.59
C ASP A 14 17.08 -17.69 -36.74
N GLU A 15 18.37 -18.07 -36.73
CA GLU A 15 18.92 -19.25 -36.03
C GLU A 15 19.38 -18.94 -34.59
N ASP A 16 19.53 -17.69 -34.18
CA ASP A 16 20.19 -17.32 -32.90
C ASP A 16 19.21 -17.00 -31.75
N SER A 17 18.12 -17.76 -31.60
CA SER A 17 17.07 -17.50 -30.60
C SER A 17 17.59 -17.41 -29.15
N GLU A 18 18.60 -18.20 -28.80
CA GLU A 18 19.16 -18.26 -27.44
C GLU A 18 20.09 -17.08 -27.16
N LEU A 19 20.85 -16.63 -28.15
CA LEU A 19 21.73 -15.47 -28.05
C LEU A 19 20.92 -14.17 -27.99
N GLU A 20 19.83 -14.09 -28.75
CA GLU A 20 18.88 -12.97 -28.69
C GLU A 20 18.25 -12.86 -27.29
N GLN A 21 17.80 -13.98 -26.72
CA GLN A 21 17.29 -14.02 -25.34
C GLN A 21 18.33 -13.52 -24.34
N LEU A 22 19.60 -13.90 -24.50
CA LEU A 22 20.68 -13.44 -23.62
C LEU A 22 20.87 -11.91 -23.71
N PHE A 23 20.85 -11.33 -24.92
CA PHE A 23 20.97 -9.88 -25.10
C PHE A 23 19.78 -9.10 -24.52
N VAL A 24 18.58 -9.69 -24.54
CA VAL A 24 17.39 -9.09 -23.92
C VAL A 24 17.49 -9.11 -22.39
N VAL A 25 18.04 -10.17 -21.80
CA VAL A 25 18.11 -10.35 -20.33
C VAL A 25 19.34 -9.70 -19.71
N ALA A 26 20.48 -9.65 -20.42
CA ALA A 26 21.73 -9.11 -19.89
C ALA A 26 21.63 -7.69 -19.28
N PRO A 27 20.84 -6.75 -19.85
CA PRO A 27 20.66 -5.41 -19.27
C PRO A 27 19.89 -5.39 -17.94
N VAL A 28 19.20 -6.47 -17.56
CA VAL A 28 18.51 -6.58 -16.27
C VAL A 28 19.51 -6.74 -15.11
N LEU A 29 20.72 -7.21 -15.41
CA LEU A 29 21.77 -7.36 -14.41
C LEU A 29 22.23 -5.98 -13.92
N PRO A 30 22.13 -5.69 -12.61
CA PRO A 30 22.57 -4.41 -12.10
C PRO A 30 24.10 -4.32 -12.17
N ALA A 31 24.62 -3.34 -12.92
CA ALA A 31 26.05 -3.07 -13.00
C ALA A 31 26.63 -2.42 -11.72
N SER A 32 25.79 -2.08 -10.74
CA SER A 32 26.18 -1.40 -9.51
C SER A 32 25.28 -1.75 -8.32
N THR A 33 25.85 -1.72 -7.12
CA THR A 33 25.13 -1.86 -5.84
C THR A 33 24.37 -0.60 -5.44
N ALA A 34 24.54 0.52 -6.13
CA ALA A 34 23.85 1.79 -5.83
C ALA A 34 22.32 1.63 -5.80
N THR A 35 21.76 0.74 -6.62
CA THR A 35 20.33 0.40 -6.62
C THR A 35 19.90 -0.24 -5.29
N CYS A 36 20.74 -1.10 -4.72
CA CYS A 36 20.50 -1.72 -3.41
C CYS A 36 20.55 -0.68 -2.29
N GLU A 37 21.54 0.22 -2.32
CA GLU A 37 21.71 1.32 -1.36
C GLU A 37 20.51 2.25 -1.35
N ARG A 38 20.05 2.68 -2.54
CA ARG A 38 18.82 3.46 -2.69
C ARG A 38 17.61 2.75 -2.07
N GLY A 39 17.56 1.44 -2.25
CA GLY A 39 16.57 0.57 -1.62
C GLY A 39 16.59 0.59 -0.10
N PHE A 40 17.77 0.62 0.52
CA PHE A 40 17.92 0.78 1.97
C PHE A 40 17.54 2.19 2.43
N SER A 41 17.87 3.23 1.67
CA SER A 41 17.42 4.59 1.95
C SER A 41 15.89 4.70 1.96
N ILE A 42 15.21 4.11 0.97
CA ILE A 42 13.74 4.03 0.92
C ILE A 42 13.20 3.26 2.13
N GLN A 43 13.84 2.16 2.50
CA GLN A 43 13.46 1.41 3.68
C GLN A 43 13.56 2.24 4.96
N ASN A 44 14.53 3.15 5.08
CA ASN A 44 14.65 4.06 6.23
C ASN A 44 13.55 5.13 6.25
N VAL A 45 13.07 5.59 5.09
CA VAL A 45 11.88 6.46 5.00
C VAL A 45 10.64 5.70 5.47
N ILE A 46 10.53 4.42 5.12
CA ILE A 46 9.40 3.59 5.53
C ILE A 46 9.49 3.26 7.03
N LYS A 47 10.62 2.76 7.51
CA LYS A 47 10.80 2.39 8.92
C LYS A 47 11.20 3.62 9.75
N THR A 48 10.20 4.27 10.32
CA THR A 48 10.40 5.38 11.26
C THR A 48 10.57 4.85 12.69
N ILE A 49 10.96 5.72 13.62
CA ILE A 49 11.08 5.40 15.06
C ILE A 49 9.77 4.83 15.63
N ARG A 50 8.62 5.31 15.14
CA ARG A 50 7.29 4.82 15.54
C ARG A 50 6.85 3.56 14.77
N ARG A 51 7.47 3.27 13.62
CA ARG A 51 7.13 2.16 12.71
C ARG A 51 8.33 1.24 12.45
N THR A 52 8.88 0.66 13.51
CA THR A 52 10.08 -0.19 13.44
C THR A 52 9.76 -1.67 13.15
N ARG A 53 8.60 -2.17 13.60
CA ARG A 53 8.25 -3.60 13.62
C ARG A 53 7.33 -4.06 12.47
N LEU A 54 7.55 -3.56 11.25
CA LEU A 54 6.84 -4.08 10.08
C LEU A 54 7.28 -5.52 9.77
N ASN A 55 6.30 -6.41 9.55
CA ASN A 55 6.59 -7.74 9.03
C ASN A 55 7.16 -7.64 7.60
N LYS A 56 7.83 -8.71 7.14
CA LYS A 56 8.51 -8.72 5.83
C LYS A 56 7.57 -8.42 4.67
N ARG A 57 6.36 -8.99 4.70
CA ARG A 57 5.34 -8.82 3.64
C ARG A 57 4.88 -7.37 3.53
N SER A 58 4.49 -6.76 4.66
CA SER A 58 4.03 -5.37 4.70
C SER A 58 5.14 -4.40 4.32
N LEU A 59 6.38 -4.66 4.74
CA LEU A 59 7.53 -3.86 4.33
C LEU A 59 7.75 -3.92 2.81
N ASP A 60 7.70 -5.12 2.21
CA ASP A 60 7.86 -5.30 0.77
C ASP A 60 6.75 -4.58 -0.02
N SER A 61 5.48 -4.76 0.39
CA SER A 61 4.34 -4.06 -0.23
C SER A 61 4.51 -2.55 -0.19
N LEU A 62 4.86 -1.99 0.97
CA LEU A 62 5.10 -0.55 1.11
C LEU A 62 6.26 -0.06 0.26
N ARG A 63 7.34 -0.84 0.18
CA ARG A 63 8.50 -0.52 -0.66
C ARG A 63 8.13 -0.50 -2.14
N ARG A 64 7.32 -1.44 -2.62
CA ARG A 64 6.81 -1.45 -4.00
C ARG A 64 5.95 -0.24 -4.30
N ILE A 65 5.07 0.15 -3.38
CA ILE A 65 4.24 1.35 -3.52
C ILE A 65 5.12 2.61 -3.57
N VAL A 66 6.13 2.73 -2.72
CA VAL A 66 7.00 3.91 -2.73
C VAL A 66 7.86 4.00 -4.00
N ILE A 67 8.29 2.87 -4.57
CA ILE A 67 9.14 2.85 -5.77
C ILE A 67 8.33 3.04 -7.05
N ASN A 68 7.18 2.36 -7.16
CA ASN A 68 6.43 2.25 -8.43
C ASN A 68 5.04 2.89 -8.37
N GLY A 69 4.62 3.35 -7.19
CA GLY A 69 3.31 3.95 -7.01
C GLY A 69 3.19 5.34 -7.64
N PRO A 70 1.97 5.86 -7.75
CA PRO A 70 1.72 7.21 -8.23
C PRO A 70 2.40 8.25 -7.31
N PRO A 71 2.73 9.43 -7.86
CA PRO A 71 3.29 10.52 -7.07
C PRO A 71 2.44 10.90 -5.86
N PRO A 72 3.05 11.46 -4.80
CA PRO A 72 2.30 12.01 -3.67
C PRO A 72 1.31 13.08 -4.15
N GLY A 73 0.01 12.81 -4.01
CA GLY A 73 -1.07 13.71 -4.45
C GLY A 73 -1.94 13.17 -5.58
N GLU A 74 -1.44 12.20 -6.36
CA GLU A 74 -2.22 11.52 -7.41
C GLU A 74 -2.84 10.21 -6.92
N MET A 75 -2.44 9.75 -5.74
CA MET A 75 -2.96 8.54 -5.13
C MET A 75 -4.31 8.82 -4.45
N ASP A 76 -5.35 8.12 -4.90
CA ASP A 76 -6.67 8.18 -4.27
C ASP A 76 -6.73 7.28 -3.03
N TYR A 77 -6.22 7.82 -1.92
CA TYR A 77 -6.20 7.12 -0.64
C TYR A 77 -7.60 6.78 -0.12
N LEU A 78 -8.60 7.62 -0.40
CA LEU A 78 -9.95 7.42 0.11
C LEU A 78 -10.56 6.16 -0.49
N ASN A 79 -10.51 6.01 -1.82
CA ASN A 79 -11.05 4.83 -2.47
C ASN A 79 -10.30 3.55 -2.06
N ILE A 80 -8.99 3.63 -1.84
CA ILE A 80 -8.19 2.50 -1.36
C ILE A 80 -8.61 2.10 0.07
N ILE A 81 -8.74 3.07 0.99
CA ILE A 81 -9.15 2.81 2.37
C ILE A 81 -10.57 2.23 2.42
N VAL A 82 -11.49 2.81 1.66
CA VAL A 82 -12.87 2.33 1.58
C VAL A 82 -12.94 0.91 1.04
N SER A 83 -12.18 0.57 -0.02
CA SER A 83 -12.18 -0.81 -0.54
C SER A 83 -11.57 -1.80 0.46
N TRP A 84 -10.53 -1.39 1.18
CA TRP A 84 -9.89 -2.20 2.23
C TRP A 84 -10.84 -2.49 3.39
N ILE A 85 -11.62 -1.48 3.82
CA ILE A 85 -12.65 -1.63 4.85
C ILE A 85 -13.79 -2.54 4.36
N ARG A 86 -14.29 -2.32 3.14
CA ARG A 86 -15.31 -3.18 2.51
C ARG A 86 -14.86 -4.63 2.36
N SER A 87 -13.55 -4.86 2.27
CA SER A 87 -12.96 -6.21 2.27
C SER A 87 -12.92 -6.86 3.67
N GLY A 88 -13.53 -6.24 4.68
CA GLY A 88 -13.63 -6.75 6.05
C GLY A 88 -12.42 -6.44 6.93
N ASN A 89 -11.53 -5.54 6.50
CA ASN A 89 -10.37 -5.16 7.29
C ASN A 89 -10.66 -3.90 8.12
N PHE A 90 -10.07 -3.79 9.31
CA PHE A 90 -10.24 -2.63 10.17
C PHE A 90 -8.91 -2.23 10.80
N PRO A 91 -8.70 -0.93 11.10
CA PRO A 91 -7.55 -0.51 11.88
C PRO A 91 -7.48 -1.28 13.19
N SER A 92 -6.29 -1.62 13.67
CA SER A 92 -6.14 -2.39 14.92
C SER A 92 -6.70 -1.69 16.16
N GLU A 93 -6.84 -0.37 16.08
CA GLU A 93 -7.43 0.50 17.10
C GLU A 93 -8.97 0.62 16.99
N TRP A 94 -9.52 0.18 15.86
CA TRP A 94 -10.96 0.17 15.63
C TRP A 94 -11.53 -1.14 16.16
N ASN A 95 -12.32 -1.05 17.24
CA ASN A 95 -13.20 -2.13 17.65
C ASN A 95 -14.55 -1.88 16.95
N PRO A 96 -14.85 -2.55 15.82
CA PRO A 96 -16.13 -2.34 15.17
C PRO A 96 -17.24 -2.71 16.16
N PRO A 97 -18.38 -2.00 16.17
CA PRO A 97 -19.56 -2.46 16.89
C PRO A 97 -19.79 -3.91 16.45
N GLN A 98 -19.78 -4.86 17.39
CA GLN A 98 -20.14 -6.23 17.09
C GLN A 98 -21.59 -6.18 16.61
N ALA A 99 -21.80 -6.22 15.29
CA ALA A 99 -23.12 -6.27 14.71
C ALA A 99 -23.78 -7.53 15.27
N SER A 100 -24.70 -7.34 16.21
CA SER A 100 -25.65 -8.39 16.54
C SER A 100 -26.41 -8.68 15.25
N ALA A 101 -26.70 -9.95 14.98
CA ALA A 101 -27.28 -10.41 13.71
C ALA A 101 -28.68 -9.84 13.37
N ALA A 102 -29.15 -8.82 14.09
CA ALA A 102 -30.44 -8.16 13.93
C ALA A 102 -30.40 -6.90 13.03
N ASP A 103 -29.23 -6.32 12.76
CA ASP A 103 -29.15 -4.94 12.20
C ASP A 103 -28.59 -4.88 10.76
N SER A 104 -28.81 -5.92 9.96
CA SER A 104 -28.27 -6.04 8.60
C SER A 104 -28.87 -5.06 7.57
N GLU A 105 -29.94 -4.34 7.92
CA GLU A 105 -30.63 -3.40 7.01
C GLU A 105 -30.14 -1.94 7.12
N ASP A 106 -29.41 -1.58 8.18
CA ASP A 106 -29.00 -0.18 8.43
C ASP A 106 -27.56 0.15 8.00
N LEU A 107 -26.84 -0.79 7.35
CA LEU A 107 -25.45 -0.61 6.94
C LEU A 107 -25.26 0.30 5.71
N GLU A 108 -26.35 0.73 5.06
CA GLU A 108 -26.28 1.66 3.92
C GLU A 108 -25.99 3.11 4.31
N GLU A 109 -26.09 3.48 5.59
CA GLU A 109 -25.96 4.87 6.05
C GLU A 109 -24.77 5.09 7.01
N ILE A 110 -23.64 4.43 6.76
CA ILE A 110 -22.39 4.81 7.45
C ILE A 110 -21.79 6.00 6.73
N ASP A 111 -21.96 7.20 7.31
CA ASP A 111 -21.28 8.42 6.87
C ASP A 111 -19.77 8.34 7.17
N TRP A 112 -19.03 7.83 6.19
CA TRP A 112 -17.58 7.64 6.27
C TRP A 112 -16.81 8.96 6.46
N GLN A 113 -17.39 10.12 6.15
CA GLN A 113 -16.76 11.43 6.39
C GLN A 113 -16.65 11.73 7.89
N GLN A 114 -17.63 11.31 8.70
CA GLN A 114 -17.59 11.49 10.16
C GLN A 114 -16.59 10.57 10.85
N ILE A 115 -16.37 9.36 10.31
CA ILE A 115 -15.43 8.41 10.87
C ILE A 115 -13.98 8.88 10.64
N LEU A 116 -13.69 9.39 9.45
CA LEU A 116 -12.34 9.87 9.09
C LEU A 116 -11.94 11.18 9.79
N THR A 117 -12.90 11.92 10.37
CA THR A 117 -12.68 13.18 11.09
C THR A 117 -12.61 13.01 12.61
N ARG A 118 -12.85 11.81 13.15
CA ARG A 118 -12.68 11.55 14.58
C ARG A 118 -11.20 11.58 14.97
N SER A 119 -10.78 12.71 15.53
CA SER A 119 -9.50 12.83 16.25
C SER A 119 -9.44 11.79 17.39
N PRO A 120 -8.30 11.08 17.56
CA PRO A 120 -8.14 10.07 18.61
C PRO A 120 -8.31 10.63 20.04
N ASP A 121 -8.22 11.95 20.21
CA ASP A 121 -8.32 12.61 21.52
C ASP A 121 -9.77 12.69 22.08
N SER A 122 -10.79 12.30 21.31
CA SER A 122 -12.20 12.39 21.74
C SER A 122 -12.72 11.19 22.53
N VAL A 123 -11.89 10.19 22.87
CA VAL A 123 -12.33 8.95 23.57
C VAL A 123 -12.65 9.17 25.07
N HIS A 124 -12.59 10.41 25.57
CA HIS A 124 -13.11 10.76 26.90
C HIS A 124 -14.24 11.76 26.79
N LYS A 125 -15.46 11.26 26.62
CA LYS A 125 -16.73 11.74 27.21
C LYS A 125 -17.92 11.33 26.35
N SER A 126 -18.46 10.15 26.59
CA SER A 126 -19.91 9.91 26.56
C SER A 126 -20.16 8.43 26.80
N ASN A 127 -20.51 8.09 28.04
CA ASN A 127 -21.30 6.91 28.38
C ASN A 127 -21.71 6.97 29.85
N ILE A 128 -22.65 7.86 30.20
CA ILE A 128 -23.56 7.63 31.34
C ILE A 128 -24.91 8.31 31.02
N ILE A 129 -25.76 7.70 30.19
CA ILE A 129 -27.23 7.88 30.29
C ILE A 129 -27.91 6.55 29.93
N ARG A 130 -28.85 6.15 30.81
CA ARG A 130 -29.82 5.01 30.80
C ARG A 130 -29.35 3.79 31.60
N GLY A 131 -30.11 3.26 32.57
CA GLY A 131 -31.45 3.58 33.04
C GLY A 131 -31.79 2.73 34.28
N LYS A 132 -32.75 3.19 35.08
CA LYS A 132 -33.24 2.57 36.32
C LYS A 132 -34.11 1.33 36.08
N SER A 133 -34.08 0.44 37.09
CA SER A 133 -35.15 -0.43 37.65
C SER A 133 -35.59 -1.69 36.89
N PRO A 134 -36.17 -2.70 37.59
CA PRO A 134 -36.69 -2.73 38.97
C PRO A 134 -35.68 -3.05 40.06
#